data_AF-A0A930KEY6-F1
#
_entry.id   AF-A0A930KEY6-F1
#
_cell.length_a   1.000
_cell.length_b   1.000
_cell.length_c   1.000
_cell.angle_alpha   90.00
_cell.angle_beta   90.00
_cell.angle_gamma   90.00
#
_symmetry.space_group_name_H-M   'P 1'
#
loop_
_entity.id
_entity.type
_entity.pdbx_description
1 polymer ?
#
loop_
_entity_poly.entity_id
_entity_poly.type
_entity_poly.pdbx_seq_one_letter_code
_entity_poly.pdbx_strand_id
1 'polypeptide(L)'
;MSEELQQKLRDQLWEVANKLRGNMSASDFMYFTLGFIFYKYLSEKIEKHANDALVDDEVTFKELWSMEKDVDVEELQDSVKTECLENIGYFIEPNFLFSSVIESIKKKENILPMLERSLKRIEDSTLGQDSEEDFGGLFSDID
;
A
#
# COMPACT_ATOMS: atom_id res chain seq x y z
N MET A 1 30.95 7.60 4.94
CA MET A 1 30.13 8.40 4.00
C MET A 1 30.41 9.86 4.31
N SER A 2 30.99 10.63 3.38
CA SER A 2 31.39 12.03 3.64
C SER A 2 30.16 12.92 3.86
N GLU A 3 30.21 13.82 4.84
CA GLU A 3 29.12 14.78 5.16
C GLU A 3 28.69 15.59 3.92
N GLU A 4 29.61 15.88 3.01
CA GLU A 4 29.30 16.54 1.72
C GLU A 4 28.37 15.72 0.83
N LEU A 5 28.49 14.38 0.85
CA LEU A 5 27.63 13.50 0.06
C LEU A 5 26.22 13.44 0.65
N GLN A 6 26.11 13.45 1.98
CA GLN A 6 24.81 13.57 2.64
C GLN A 6 24.17 14.93 2.38
N GLN A 7 24.95 16.01 2.38
CA GLN A 7 24.44 17.35 2.08
C GLN A 7 23.93 17.45 0.64
N LYS A 8 24.72 16.99 -0.34
CA LYS A 8 24.29 16.96 -1.75
C LYS A 8 23.05 16.11 -1.96
N LEU A 9 22.94 14.97 -1.28
CA LEU A 9 21.74 14.12 -1.35
C LEU A 9 20.52 14.85 -0.78
N ARG A 10 20.67 15.52 0.37
CA ARG A 10 19.60 16.33 0.97
C ARG A 10 19.16 17.46 0.03
N ASP A 11 20.10 18.19 -0.55
CA ASP A 11 19.80 19.30 -1.46
C ASP A 11 19.09 18.81 -2.74
N GLN A 12 19.51 17.67 -3.30
CA GLN A 12 18.83 17.05 -4.45
C GLN A 12 17.41 16.60 -4.12
N LEU A 13 17.21 15.93 -2.98
CA LEU A 13 15.89 15.52 -2.52
C LEU A 13 14.99 16.74 -2.29
N TRP A 14 15.54 17.82 -1.74
CA TRP A 14 14.84 19.08 -1.52
C TRP A 14 14.42 19.76 -2.82
N GLU A 15 15.29 19.81 -3.82
CA GLU A 15 14.92 20.34 -5.14
C GLU A 15 13.81 19.52 -5.82
N VAL A 16 13.90 18.19 -5.74
CA VAL A 16 12.87 17.30 -6.30
C VAL A 16 11.55 17.51 -5.58
N ALA A 17 11.55 17.60 -4.25
CA ALA A 17 10.38 17.89 -3.45
C ALA A 17 9.74 19.24 -3.84
N ASN A 18 10.54 20.31 -4.00
CA ASN A 18 9.99 21.62 -4.40
C ASN A 18 9.39 21.61 -5.81
N LYS A 19 9.96 20.86 -6.75
CA LYS A 19 9.41 20.70 -8.10
C LYS A 19 8.09 19.91 -8.07
N LEU A 20 8.00 18.89 -7.23
CA LEU A 20 6.80 18.03 -7.12
C LEU A 20 5.66 18.69 -6.32
N ARG A 21 5.99 19.50 -5.31
CA ARG A 21 5.00 20.19 -4.46
C ARG A 21 4.10 21.13 -5.24
N GLY A 22 4.60 21.75 -6.31
CA GLY A 22 3.85 22.74 -7.07
C GLY A 22 3.32 23.87 -6.18
N ASN A 23 2.00 24.01 -6.14
CA ASN A 23 1.29 25.05 -5.36
C ASN A 23 0.91 24.61 -3.93
N MET A 24 1.19 23.37 -3.53
CA MET A 24 0.87 22.88 -2.19
C MET A 24 1.75 23.56 -1.13
N SER A 25 1.26 23.67 0.10
CA SER A 25 2.10 24.12 1.21
C SER A 25 3.15 23.06 1.55
N ALA A 26 4.22 23.45 2.25
CA ALA A 26 5.24 22.49 2.69
C ALA A 26 4.65 21.40 3.60
N SER A 27 3.68 21.78 4.44
CA SER A 27 2.98 20.86 5.35
C SER A 27 2.16 19.85 4.56
N ASP A 28 1.35 20.30 3.59
CA ASP A 28 0.48 19.41 2.80
C ASP A 28 1.31 18.39 2.00
N PHE A 29 2.42 18.84 1.40
CA PHE A 29 3.32 17.94 0.68
C PHE A 29 4.01 16.93 1.59
N MET A 30 4.30 17.31 2.83
CA MET A 30 4.86 16.40 3.83
C MET A 30 3.84 15.32 4.21
N TYR A 31 2.59 15.70 4.51
CA TYR A 31 1.52 14.74 4.83
C TYR A 31 1.24 13.80 3.67
N PHE A 32 1.13 14.34 2.46
CA PHE A 32 1.01 13.56 1.23
C PHE A 32 2.16 12.55 1.11
N THR A 33 3.41 13.01 1.12
CA THR A 33 4.59 12.14 0.96
C THR A 33 4.67 11.06 2.05
N LEU A 34 4.37 11.41 3.30
CA LEU A 34 4.36 10.47 4.41
C LEU A 34 3.28 9.40 4.22
N GLY A 35 2.09 9.80 3.78
CA GLY A 35 1.00 8.91 3.40
C GLY A 35 1.39 7.89 2.34
N PHE A 36 2.07 8.32 1.27
CA PHE A 36 2.58 7.40 0.25
C PHE A 36 3.66 6.44 0.77
N ILE A 37 4.57 6.92 1.61
CA ILE A 37 5.60 6.07 2.23
C ILE A 37 4.92 5.03 3.13
N PHE A 38 3.89 5.43 3.88
CA PHE A 38 3.15 4.53 4.73
C PHE A 38 2.35 3.50 3.92
N TYR A 39 1.67 3.93 2.85
CA TYR A 39 0.98 3.04 1.92
C TYR A 39 1.94 2.01 1.28
N LYS A 40 3.14 2.43 0.88
CA LYS A 40 4.20 1.51 0.42
C LYS A 40 4.56 0.50 1.50
N TYR A 41 4.79 0.95 2.73
CA TYR A 41 5.12 0.08 3.86
C TYR A 41 4.01 -0.94 4.14
N LEU A 42 2.74 -0.51 4.20
CA LEU A 42 1.60 -1.39 4.42
C LEU A 42 1.45 -2.41 3.30
N SER A 43 1.62 -1.98 2.05
CA SER A 43 1.57 -2.88 0.88
C SER A 43 2.67 -3.94 0.93
N GLU A 44 3.91 -3.55 1.22
CA GLU A 44 5.03 -4.50 1.32
C GLU A 44 4.87 -5.46 2.50
N LYS A 45 4.34 -4.97 3.63
CA LYS A 45 4.12 -5.77 4.84
C LYS A 45 3.06 -6.85 4.62
N ILE A 46 1.91 -6.51 4.04
CA ILE A 46 0.85 -7.49 3.77
C ILE A 46 1.23 -8.46 2.67
N GLU A 47 1.86 -7.98 1.58
CA GLU A 47 2.31 -8.86 0.50
C GLU A 47 3.30 -9.90 1.03
N LYS A 48 4.22 -9.49 1.90
CA LYS A 48 5.13 -10.42 2.55
C LYS A 48 4.39 -11.40 3.45
N HIS A 49 3.50 -10.91 4.32
CA HIS A 49 2.80 -11.74 5.29
C HIS A 49 1.90 -12.79 4.61
N ALA A 50 1.12 -12.38 3.62
CA ALA A 50 0.27 -13.29 2.85
C ALA A 50 1.09 -14.32 2.05
N ASN A 51 2.24 -13.93 1.49
CA ASN A 51 3.13 -14.90 0.85
C ASN A 51 3.75 -15.87 1.86
N ASP A 52 4.10 -15.42 3.06
CA ASP A 52 4.63 -16.28 4.13
C ASP A 52 3.56 -17.30 4.59
N ALA A 53 2.28 -16.91 4.60
CA ALA A 53 1.15 -17.79 4.92
C ALA A 53 0.85 -18.83 3.82
N LEU A 54 1.13 -18.50 2.56
CA LEU A 54 0.89 -19.35 1.39
C LEU A 54 2.10 -20.22 0.97
N VAL A 55 3.16 -20.26 1.78
CA VAL A 55 4.38 -21.03 1.46
C VAL A 55 4.06 -22.52 1.24
N ASP A 56 3.17 -23.09 2.04
CA ASP A 56 2.80 -24.50 1.96
C ASP A 56 1.88 -24.81 0.76
N ASP A 57 1.16 -23.81 0.26
CA ASP A 57 0.27 -23.91 -0.91
C ASP A 57 1.02 -23.72 -2.25
N GLU A 58 2.32 -23.42 -2.20
CA GLU A 58 3.20 -23.18 -3.36
C GLU A 58 2.66 -22.11 -4.35
N VAL A 59 1.90 -21.13 -3.84
CA VAL A 59 1.29 -20.05 -4.61
C VAL A 59 1.63 -18.69 -3.99
N THR A 60 1.85 -17.67 -4.82
CA THR A 60 2.00 -16.31 -4.29
C THR A 60 0.65 -15.62 -4.08
N PHE A 61 0.63 -14.62 -3.20
CA PHE A 61 -0.54 -13.79 -2.94
C PHE A 61 -1.15 -13.20 -4.23
N LYS A 62 -0.30 -12.78 -5.18
CA LYS A 62 -0.76 -12.25 -6.48
C LYS A 62 -1.34 -13.32 -7.39
N GLU A 63 -0.74 -14.50 -7.42
CA GLU A 63 -1.21 -15.63 -8.23
C GLU A 63 -2.56 -16.12 -7.73
N LEU A 64 -2.72 -16.28 -6.42
CA LEU A 64 -3.97 -16.73 -5.81
C LEU A 64 -5.17 -15.83 -6.16
N TRP A 65 -4.97 -14.52 -6.24
CA TRP A 65 -6.01 -13.56 -6.66
C TRP A 65 -6.19 -13.46 -8.18
N SER A 66 -5.30 -14.06 -8.96
CA SER A 66 -5.36 -14.12 -10.42
C SER A 66 -5.90 -15.46 -10.95
N MET A 67 -6.02 -16.46 -10.08
CA MET A 67 -6.59 -17.77 -10.40
C MET A 67 -8.07 -17.67 -10.76
N GLU A 68 -8.55 -18.64 -11.54
CA GLU A 68 -9.99 -18.78 -11.78
C GLU A 68 -10.71 -19.07 -10.46
N LYS A 69 -11.90 -18.49 -10.31
CA LYS A 69 -12.71 -18.69 -9.11
C LYS A 69 -13.23 -20.12 -9.08
N ASP A 70 -12.78 -20.86 -8.08
CA ASP A 70 -13.31 -22.14 -7.66
C ASP A 70 -13.46 -22.14 -6.14
N VAL A 71 -14.24 -23.07 -5.60
CA VAL A 71 -14.55 -23.17 -4.17
C VAL A 71 -13.27 -23.24 -3.35
N ASP A 72 -12.30 -24.06 -3.76
CA ASP A 72 -11.02 -24.20 -3.06
C ASP A 72 -10.20 -22.89 -3.05
N VAL A 73 -10.25 -22.12 -4.16
CA VAL A 73 -9.56 -20.82 -4.27
C VAL A 73 -10.22 -19.77 -3.39
N GLU A 74 -11.56 -19.73 -3.35
CA GLU A 74 -12.30 -18.80 -2.50
C GLU A 74 -12.10 -19.10 -1.02
N GLU A 75 -12.09 -20.38 -0.61
CA GLU A 75 -11.78 -20.79 0.76
C GLU A 75 -10.35 -20.39 1.17
N LEU A 76 -9.37 -20.58 0.28
CA LEU A 76 -7.99 -20.18 0.55
C LEU A 76 -7.83 -18.65 0.63
N GLN A 77 -8.50 -17.90 -0.26
CA GLN A 77 -8.52 -16.44 -0.20
C GLN A 77 -9.12 -15.91 1.10
N ASP A 78 -10.22 -16.50 1.56
CA ASP A 78 -10.85 -16.13 2.84
C ASP A 78 -9.98 -16.48 4.05
N SER A 79 -9.26 -17.61 3.99
CA SER A 79 -8.29 -18.01 5.01
C SER A 79 -7.15 -16.98 5.14
N VAL A 80 -6.50 -16.63 4.02
CA VAL A 80 -5.43 -15.61 3.98
C VAL A 80 -5.95 -14.25 4.45
N LYS A 81 -7.16 -13.86 4.04
CA LYS A 81 -7.77 -12.62 4.48
C LYS A 81 -7.98 -12.58 5.99
N THR A 82 -8.48 -13.67 6.56
CA THR A 82 -8.70 -13.79 8.01
C THR A 82 -7.38 -13.73 8.76
N GLU A 83 -6.38 -14.49 8.30
CA GLU A 83 -5.03 -14.52 8.88
C GLU A 83 -4.36 -13.14 8.86
N CYS A 84 -4.50 -12.40 7.77
CA CYS A 84 -4.04 -11.01 7.68
C CYS A 84 -4.80 -10.09 8.67
N LEU A 85 -6.13 -10.14 8.70
CA LEU A 85 -6.91 -9.29 9.60
C LEU A 85 -6.55 -9.55 11.08
N GLU A 86 -6.36 -10.80 11.48
CA GLU A 86 -6.02 -11.17 12.85
C GLU A 86 -4.58 -10.81 13.25
N ASN A 87 -3.61 -10.97 12.35
CA ASN A 87 -2.18 -10.77 12.69
C ASN A 87 -1.63 -9.39 12.36
N ILE A 88 -2.11 -8.76 11.28
CA ILE A 88 -1.63 -7.44 10.84
C ILE A 88 -2.68 -6.33 10.96
N GLY A 89 -3.95 -6.67 11.13
CA GLY A 89 -5.03 -5.72 11.42
C GLY A 89 -5.63 -5.02 10.21
N TYR A 90 -5.27 -5.39 8.98
CA TYR A 90 -5.85 -4.81 7.77
C TYR A 90 -5.72 -5.77 6.60
N PHE A 91 -6.51 -5.54 5.55
CA PHE A 91 -6.45 -6.31 4.33
C PHE A 91 -6.56 -5.43 3.08
N ILE A 92 -5.68 -5.64 2.12
CA ILE A 92 -5.73 -5.00 0.81
C ILE A 92 -5.45 -6.04 -0.26
N GLU A 93 -6.31 -6.10 -1.28
CA GLU A 93 -6.16 -7.08 -2.36
C GLU A 93 -4.88 -6.80 -3.18
N PRO A 94 -4.29 -7.83 -3.81
CA PRO A 94 -3.07 -7.71 -4.60
C PRO A 94 -3.14 -6.65 -5.69
N ASN A 95 -4.31 -6.44 -6.29
CA ASN A 95 -4.53 -5.42 -7.32
C ASN A 95 -4.35 -3.99 -6.80
N PHE A 96 -4.46 -3.76 -5.50
CA PHE A 96 -4.34 -2.44 -4.87
C PHE A 96 -3.02 -2.28 -4.12
N LEU A 97 -2.05 -3.18 -4.28
CA LEU A 97 -0.71 -3.01 -3.70
C LEU A 97 0.07 -1.90 -4.39
N PHE A 98 1.02 -1.31 -3.66
CA PHE A 98 1.96 -0.33 -4.21
C PHE A 98 2.66 -0.83 -5.48
N SER A 99 3.10 -2.09 -5.51
CA SER A 99 3.70 -2.71 -6.70
C SER A 99 2.77 -2.68 -7.91
N SER A 100 1.46 -2.90 -7.68
CA SER A 100 0.44 -2.99 -8.73
C SER A 100 0.13 -1.61 -9.29
N VAL A 101 0.11 -0.59 -8.43
CA VAL A 101 0.03 0.82 -8.87
C VAL A 101 1.25 1.19 -9.73
N ILE A 102 2.46 0.80 -9.33
CA ILE A 102 3.68 1.04 -10.12
C ILE A 102 3.61 0.36 -11.50
N GLU A 103 3.02 -0.83 -11.59
CA GLU A 103 2.78 -1.50 -12.88
C GLU A 103 1.78 -0.73 -13.76
N SER A 104 0.68 -0.24 -13.20
CA SER A 104 -0.26 0.63 -13.93
C SER A 104 0.37 1.95 -14.40
N ILE A 105 1.26 2.55 -13.60
CA ILE A 105 2.05 3.73 -14.03
C ILE A 105 2.90 3.40 -15.25
N LYS A 106 3.59 2.25 -15.25
CA LYS A 106 4.40 1.80 -16.40
C LYS A 106 3.55 1.57 -17.66
N LYS A 107 2.30 1.14 -17.48
CA LYS A 107 1.29 0.99 -18.56
C LYS A 107 0.67 2.31 -19.01
N LYS A 108 1.00 3.43 -18.36
CA LYS A 108 0.43 4.77 -18.61
C LYS A 108 -1.08 4.84 -18.37
N GLU A 109 -1.58 4.04 -17.44
CA GLU A 109 -2.96 4.07 -17.01
C GLU A 109 -3.21 5.24 -16.04
N ASN A 110 -4.46 5.68 -15.93
CA ASN A 110 -4.82 6.67 -14.92
C ASN A 110 -4.86 6.00 -13.54
N ILE A 111 -3.88 6.31 -12.70
CA ILE A 111 -3.70 5.68 -11.38
C ILE A 111 -4.44 6.38 -10.25
N LEU A 112 -4.95 7.61 -10.45
CA LEU A 112 -5.63 8.34 -9.37
C LEU A 112 -6.83 7.56 -8.79
N PRO A 113 -7.76 7.02 -9.61
CA PRO A 113 -8.89 6.25 -9.08
C PRO A 113 -8.46 4.94 -8.42
N MET A 114 -7.34 4.36 -8.86
CA MET A 114 -6.79 3.14 -8.29
C MET A 114 -6.18 3.42 -6.92
N LEU A 115 -5.45 4.52 -6.78
CA LEU A 115 -4.85 4.95 -5.54
C LEU A 115 -5.90 5.32 -4.49
N GLU A 116 -6.88 6.17 -4.84
CA GLU A 116 -8.00 6.52 -3.95
C GLU A 116 -8.71 5.26 -3.43
N ARG A 117 -8.98 4.29 -4.31
CA ARG A 117 -9.55 3.00 -3.92
C ARG A 117 -8.61 2.21 -3.03
N SER A 118 -7.31 2.19 -3.30
CA SER A 118 -6.33 1.44 -2.51
C SER A 118 -6.27 1.94 -1.07
N LEU A 119 -6.19 3.26 -0.89
CA LEU A 119 -6.16 3.89 0.44
C LEU A 119 -7.47 3.62 1.19
N LYS A 120 -8.60 3.83 0.52
CA LYS A 120 -9.92 3.56 1.10
C LYS A 120 -10.10 2.08 1.48
N ARG A 121 -9.61 1.14 0.67
CA ARG A 121 -9.71 -0.30 0.98
C ARG A 121 -8.96 -0.68 2.25
N ILE A 122 -7.86 -0.02 2.56
CA ILE A 122 -7.14 -0.25 3.83
C ILE A 122 -8.04 0.16 4.99
N GLU A 123 -8.61 1.36 4.97
CA GLU A 123 -9.49 1.85 6.03
C GLU A 123 -10.79 1.01 6.14
N ASP A 124 -11.43 0.71 5.01
CA ASP A 124 -12.66 -0.10 4.97
C ASP A 124 -12.42 -1.52 5.48
N SER A 125 -11.20 -2.07 5.32
CA SER A 125 -10.87 -3.44 5.77
C SER A 125 -10.80 -3.58 7.28
N THR A 126 -10.58 -2.49 8.00
CA THR A 126 -10.45 -2.48 9.46
C THR A 126 -11.78 -2.22 10.16
N LEU A 127 -12.84 -1.88 9.42
CA LEU A 127 -14.17 -1.62 9.99
C LEU A 127 -14.70 -2.85 10.74
N GLY A 128 -15.06 -2.67 12.01
CA GLY A 128 -15.53 -3.73 12.89
C GLY A 128 -14.42 -4.64 13.44
N GLN A 129 -13.14 -4.30 13.20
CA GLN A 129 -11.97 -4.98 13.77
C GLN A 129 -11.37 -4.17 14.92
N ASP A 130 -10.54 -4.81 15.75
CA ASP A 130 -9.83 -4.13 16.85
C ASP A 130 -8.89 -3.01 16.34
N SER A 131 -8.46 -3.09 15.09
CA SER A 131 -7.61 -2.12 14.41
C SER A 131 -8.35 -0.92 13.82
N GLU A 132 -9.68 -0.83 13.92
CA GLU A 132 -10.46 0.25 13.30
C GLU A 132 -9.96 1.65 13.72
N GLU A 133 -9.69 1.84 15.02
CA GLU A 133 -9.22 3.12 15.55
C GLU A 133 -7.82 3.50 15.06
N ASP A 134 -6.97 2.52 14.73
CA ASP A 134 -5.59 2.74 14.28
C ASP A 134 -5.52 3.18 12.81
N PHE A 135 -6.50 2.80 12.00
CA PHE A 135 -6.54 3.06 10.55
C PHE A 135 -7.64 4.06 10.14
N GLY A 136 -8.60 4.38 11.02
CA GLY A 136 -9.67 5.32 10.73
C GLY A 136 -9.17 6.73 10.41
N GLY A 137 -9.42 7.20 9.17
CA GLY A 137 -9.01 8.54 8.72
C GLY A 137 -7.52 8.71 8.51
N LEU A 138 -6.76 7.62 8.50
CA LEU A 138 -5.30 7.59 8.31
C LEU A 138 -4.85 8.30 7.03
N PHE A 139 -5.67 8.26 5.98
CA PHE A 139 -5.37 8.86 4.68
C PHE A 139 -6.24 10.07 4.36
N SER A 140 -6.95 10.63 5.36
CA SER A 140 -7.84 11.78 5.17
C SER A 140 -7.15 13.06 4.66
N ASP A 141 -5.87 13.22 4.93
CA ASP A 141 -5.05 14.35 4.45
C ASP A 141 -4.54 14.18 3.00
N ILE A 142 -4.82 13.05 2.34
CA ILE A 142 -4.37 12.75 0.96
C ILE A 142 -5.45 13.06 -0.09
N ASP A 143 -6.68 13.32 0.34
CA ASP A 143 -7.86 13.59 -0.51
C ASP A 143 -7.79 14.97 -1.21
#